data_AF-A0A9E6D2C5-F1
#
_entry.id   AF-A0A9E6D2C5-F1
#
_cell.length_a   1.000
_cell.length_b   1.000
_cell.length_c   1.000
_cell.angle_alpha   90.00
_cell.angle_beta   90.00
_cell.angle_gamma   90.00
#
_symmetry.space_group_name_H-M   'P 1'
#
loop_
_entity.id
_entity.type
_entity.pdbx_description
1 polymer ?
#
loop_
_entity_poly.entity_id
_entity_poly.type
_entity_poly.pdbx_seq_one_letter_code
_entity_poly.pdbx_strand_id
1 'polypeptide(L)'
;MENKTLIQNLILDILASDNIDKKRAIRNQVVKLFKDSKLVNHTPVAIRLNTSLELKETIDNYITHDNTASREALKNMYSFVSQLLCDDVKIAG
;
A
#
# COMPACT_ATOMS: atom_id res chain seq x y z
N MET A 1 -1.80 -14.32 -3.41
CA MET A 1 -0.54 -14.19 -4.14
C MET A 1 -0.44 -12.94 -5.03
N GLU A 2 -1.27 -12.70 -6.05
CA GLU A 2 -0.98 -11.62 -7.02
C GLU A 2 -0.99 -10.17 -6.48
N ASN A 3 -1.98 -9.78 -5.67
CA ASN A 3 -2.12 -8.36 -5.27
C ASN A 3 -0.99 -7.87 -4.35
N LYS A 4 -0.42 -8.72 -3.48
CA LYS A 4 0.63 -8.31 -2.53
C LYS A 4 1.89 -7.87 -3.27
N THR A 5 2.46 -8.76 -4.08
CA THR A 5 3.69 -8.49 -4.84
C THR A 5 3.48 -7.33 -5.80
N LEU A 6 2.29 -7.25 -6.43
CA LEU A 6 1.97 -6.14 -7.32
C LEU A 6 1.93 -4.81 -6.57
N ILE A 7 1.25 -4.72 -5.42
CA ILE A 7 1.22 -3.50 -4.60
C ILE A 7 2.64 -3.10 -4.16
N GLN A 8 3.46 -4.06 -3.75
CA GLN A 8 4.84 -3.83 -3.34
C GLN A 8 5.69 -3.24 -4.47
N ASN A 9 5.62 -3.82 -5.66
CA ASN A 9 6.33 -3.31 -6.84
C ASN A 9 5.87 -1.90 -7.20
N LEU A 10 4.57 -1.62 -7.14
CA LEU A 10 4.03 -0.30 -7.40
C LEU A 10 4.50 0.74 -6.36
N ILE A 11 4.65 0.36 -5.09
CA ILE A 11 5.24 1.26 -4.07
C ILE A 11 6.72 1.56 -4.38
N LEU A 12 7.49 0.56 -4.82
CA LEU A 12 8.88 0.76 -5.25
C LEU A 12 8.97 1.67 -6.48
N ASP A 13 8.05 1.52 -7.45
CA ASP A 13 7.97 2.39 -8.61
C ASP A 13 7.66 3.85 -8.23
N ILE A 14 6.84 4.07 -7.19
CA ILE A 14 6.60 5.42 -6.65
C ILE A 14 7.89 6.00 -6.06
N LEU A 15 8.64 5.21 -5.30
CA LEU A 15 9.89 5.63 -4.65
C LEU A 15 11.04 5.92 -5.62
N ALA A 16 11.03 5.29 -6.79
CA ALA A 16 12.05 5.40 -7.83
C ALA A 16 11.69 6.40 -8.96
N SER A 17 10.43 6.80 -9.08
CA SER A 17 9.98 7.75 -10.09
C SER A 17 10.29 9.19 -9.68
N ASP A 18 10.61 10.06 -10.64
CA ASP A 18 10.66 11.52 -10.43
C ASP A 18 9.42 12.23 -11.00
N ASN A 19 8.56 11.51 -11.73
CA ASN A 19 7.35 12.06 -12.34
C ASN A 19 6.15 12.01 -11.37
N ILE A 20 5.64 13.18 -10.98
CA ILE A 20 4.53 13.34 -10.04
C ILE A 20 3.22 12.73 -10.55
N ASP A 21 2.89 12.92 -11.83
CA ASP A 21 1.64 12.39 -12.41
C ASP A 21 1.66 10.86 -12.46
N LYS A 22 2.82 10.28 -12.81
CA LYS A 22 3.05 8.84 -12.73
C LYS A 22 2.87 8.33 -11.29
N LYS A 23 3.47 9.01 -10.29
CA LYS A 23 3.30 8.63 -8.87
C LYS A 23 1.82 8.65 -8.46
N ARG A 24 1.06 9.69 -8.86
CA ARG A 24 -0.38 9.81 -8.56
C ARG A 24 -1.23 8.71 -9.21
N ALA A 25 -0.93 8.35 -10.45
CA ALA A 25 -1.60 7.26 -11.14
C ALA A 25 -1.34 5.91 -10.45
N ILE A 26 -0.08 5.64 -10.12
CA ILE A 26 0.32 4.42 -9.41
C ILE A 26 -0.31 4.36 -8.02
N ARG A 27 -0.37 5.48 -7.29
CA ARG A 27 -1.06 5.60 -6.00
C ARG A 27 -2.51 5.13 -6.08
N ASN A 28 -3.26 5.55 -7.11
CA ASN A 28 -4.64 5.11 -7.29
C ASN A 28 -4.75 3.60 -7.52
N GLN A 29 -3.79 3.03 -8.28
CA GLN A 29 -3.73 1.59 -8.52
C GLN A 29 -3.41 0.82 -7.23
N VAL A 30 -2.43 1.27 -6.45
CA VAL A 30 -2.06 0.68 -5.15
C VAL A 30 -3.27 0.63 -4.22
N VAL A 31 -3.98 1.75 -4.04
CA VAL A 31 -5.16 1.82 -3.15
C VAL A 31 -6.28 0.90 -3.64
N LYS A 32 -6.51 0.81 -4.95
CA LYS A 32 -7.51 -0.09 -5.53
C LYS A 32 -7.16 -1.55 -5.27
N LEU A 33 -5.95 -1.98 -5.62
CA LEU A 33 -5.48 -3.36 -5.43
C LEU A 33 -5.48 -3.79 -3.96
N PHE A 34 -5.16 -2.86 -3.06
CA PHE A 34 -5.17 -3.10 -1.62
C PHE A 34 -6.59 -3.38 -1.12
N LYS A 35 -7.57 -2.54 -1.50
CA LYS A 35 -9.00 -2.74 -1.19
C LYS A 35 -9.55 -4.04 -1.78
N ASP A 36 -9.11 -4.40 -2.98
CA ASP A 36 -9.57 -5.60 -3.68
C ASP A 36 -8.92 -6.89 -3.15
N SER A 37 -7.89 -6.80 -2.28
CA SER A 37 -7.24 -7.98 -1.71
C SER A 37 -8.20 -8.76 -0.80
N LYS A 38 -8.20 -10.10 -0.92
CA LYS A 38 -9.14 -10.98 -0.20
C LYS A 38 -9.12 -10.76 1.32
N LEU A 39 -7.93 -10.63 1.90
CA LEU A 39 -7.79 -10.43 3.34
C LEU A 39 -8.41 -9.09 3.78
N VAL A 40 -8.13 -8.00 3.07
CA VAL A 40 -8.72 -6.69 3.34
C VAL A 40 -10.24 -6.72 3.14
N ASN A 41 -10.74 -7.54 2.23
CA ASN A 41 -12.19 -7.75 2.07
C ASN A 41 -12.84 -8.57 3.20
N HIS A 42 -12.06 -9.34 3.96
CA HIS A 42 -12.52 -10.10 5.12
C HIS A 42 -12.29 -9.38 6.45
N THR A 43 -11.66 -8.20 6.46
CA THR A 43 -11.54 -7.38 7.67
C THR A 43 -12.80 -6.54 7.91
N PRO A 44 -13.10 -6.21 9.18
CA PRO A 44 -14.17 -5.29 9.52
C PRO A 44 -14.05 -3.97 8.75
N VAL A 45 -15.19 -3.44 8.27
CA VAL A 45 -15.26 -2.27 7.37
C VAL A 45 -14.47 -1.07 7.90
N ALA A 46 -14.55 -0.78 9.21
CA ALA A 46 -13.81 0.32 9.83
C ALA A 46 -12.29 0.14 9.71
N ILE A 47 -11.78 -1.07 9.94
CA ILE A 47 -10.35 -1.40 9.83
C ILE A 47 -9.90 -1.30 8.37
N ARG A 48 -10.69 -1.84 7.44
CA ARG A 48 -10.43 -1.73 6.00
C ARG A 48 -10.33 -0.28 5.53
N LEU A 49 -11.28 0.56 5.95
CA LEU A 49 -11.31 1.97 5.55
C LEU A 49 -10.11 2.73 6.11
N ASN A 50 -9.81 2.55 7.39
CA ASN A 50 -8.70 3.24 8.05
C ASN A 50 -7.35 2.85 7.43
N THR A 51 -7.09 1.55 7.25
CA THR A 51 -5.84 1.08 6.65
C THR A 51 -5.68 1.51 5.18
N SER A 52 -6.77 1.52 4.41
CA SER A 52 -6.75 2.03 3.02
C SER A 52 -6.50 3.54 2.96
N LEU A 53 -7.03 4.29 3.92
CA LEU A 53 -6.82 5.73 4.02
C LEU A 53 -5.37 6.04 4.40
N GLU A 54 -4.84 5.34 5.39
CA GLU A 54 -3.47 5.50 5.86
C GLU A 54 -2.44 5.19 4.76
N LEU A 55 -2.66 4.13 3.97
CA LEU A 55 -1.86 3.81 2.79
C LEU A 55 -1.86 4.95 1.78
N LYS A 56 -3.05 5.51 1.49
CA LYS A 56 -3.21 6.62 0.55
C LYS A 56 -2.48 7.87 1.05
N GLU A 57 -2.68 8.24 2.31
CA GLU A 57 -2.09 9.44 2.91
C GLU A 57 -0.57 9.34 3.00
N THR A 58 -0.03 8.17 3.31
CA THR A 58 1.43 7.96 3.33
C THR A 58 2.04 8.19 1.96
N ILE A 59 1.41 7.67 0.89
CA ILE A 59 1.85 7.90 -0.48
C ILE A 59 1.71 9.37 -0.89
N ASP A 60 0.58 10.01 -0.57
CA ASP A 60 0.33 11.42 -0.89
C ASP A 60 1.33 12.34 -0.17
N ASN A 61 1.66 12.04 1.09
CA ASN A 61 2.67 12.76 1.86
C ASN A 61 4.06 12.62 1.24
N TYR A 62 4.43 11.43 0.77
CA TYR A 62 5.67 11.21 0.04
C TYR A 62 5.71 11.99 -1.29
N ILE A 63 4.64 11.94 -2.08
CA ILE A 63 4.55 12.68 -3.36
C ILE A 63 4.69 14.20 -3.14
N THR A 64 4.12 14.71 -2.06
CA THR A 64 4.08 16.16 -1.79
C THR A 64 5.40 16.69 -1.24
N HIS A 65 6.07 15.94 -0.35
CA HIS A 65 7.22 16.44 0.39
C HIS A 65 8.56 15.83 -0.01
N ASP A 66 8.59 14.60 -0.53
CA ASP A 66 9.78 13.81 -0.91
C ASP A 66 11.02 14.05 -0.04
N ASN A 67 10.83 13.96 1.28
CA ASN A 67 11.90 14.10 2.27
C ASN A 67 12.16 12.77 2.98
N THR A 68 13.25 12.71 3.76
CA THR A 68 13.68 11.50 4.48
C THR A 68 12.54 10.86 5.28
N ALA A 69 11.81 11.64 6.08
CA ALA A 69 10.73 11.13 6.92
C ALA A 69 9.58 10.54 6.10
N SER A 70 9.14 11.24 5.05
CA SER A 70 8.06 10.76 4.17
C SER A 70 8.46 9.50 3.38
N ARG A 71 9.75 9.39 3.02
CA ARG A 71 10.31 8.21 2.34
C ARG A 71 10.40 7.01 3.28
N GLU A 72 10.81 7.22 4.53
CA GLU A 72 10.82 6.18 5.56
C GLU A 72 9.41 5.70 5.90
N ALA A 73 8.45 6.62 6.03
CA ALA A 73 7.04 6.26 6.23
C ALA A 73 6.52 5.37 5.08
N LEU A 74 6.83 5.71 3.82
CA LEU A 74 6.42 4.89 2.68
C LEU A 74 7.12 3.51 2.65
N LYS A 75 8.38 3.42 3.06
CA LYS A 75 9.08 2.13 3.24
C LYS A 75 8.48 1.28 4.36
N ASN A 76 8.08 1.91 5.47
CA ASN A 76 7.38 1.21 6.55
C ASN A 76 6.03 0.67 6.08
N MET A 77 5.31 1.45 5.27
CA MET A 77 4.06 1.02 4.66
C MET A 77 4.25 -0.16 3.68
N TYR A 78 5.34 -0.18 2.91
CA TYR A 78 5.72 -1.35 2.10
C TYR A 78 5.87 -2.62 2.97
N SER A 79 6.55 -2.51 4.10
CA SER A 79 6.73 -3.62 5.05
C SER A 79 5.42 -4.04 5.69
N PHE A 80 4.57 -3.08 6.07
CA PHE A 80 3.24 -3.35 6.62
C PHE A 80 2.36 -4.12 5.63
N VAL A 81 2.32 -3.71 4.36
CA VAL A 81 1.58 -4.45 3.31
C VAL A 81 2.10 -5.89 3.17
N SER A 82 3.42 -6.09 3.29
CA SER A 82 4.04 -7.42 3.25
C SER A 82 3.54 -8.35 4.34
N GLN A 83 3.41 -7.82 5.56
CA GLN A 83 2.98 -8.54 6.75
C GLN A 83 1.48 -8.77 6.74
N LEU A 84 0.71 -7.75 6.36
CA LEU A 84 -0.74 -7.82 6.33
C LEU A 84 -1.19 -8.84 5.29
N LEU A 85 -0.75 -8.73 4.04
CA LEU A 85 -1.23 -9.59 2.94
C LEU A 85 -0.53 -10.96 2.90
N CYS A 86 -0.14 -11.51 4.04
CA CYS A 86 0.61 -12.76 4.15
C CYS A 86 -0.03 -13.90 3.35
N ASP A 87 0.81 -14.65 2.65
CA ASP A 87 0.41 -15.83 1.90
C ASP A 87 0.19 -16.95 2.94
N ASP A 88 -1.03 -17.47 3.02
CA ASP A 88 -1.52 -18.52 3.93
C ASP A 88 -1.70 -18.14 5.41
N VAL A 89 -2.89 -17.63 5.74
CA VAL A 89 -3.48 -17.95 7.05
C VAL A 89 -3.98 -19.40 6.95
N LYS A 90 -3.20 -20.36 7.45
CA LYS A 90 -3.77 -21.65 7.86
C LYS A 90 -4.73 -21.38 9.00
N ILE A 91 -6.02 -21.23 8.70
CA ILE A 91 -7.05 -21.28 9.72
C ILE A 91 -7.00 -22.72 10.25
N ALA A 92 -6.46 -22.89 11.46
CA ALA A 92 -6.59 -24.16 12.18
C ALA A 92 -8.09 -24.38 12.40
N GLY A 93 -8.62 -25.43 11.77
CA GLY A 93 -9.99 -25.89 11.95
C GLY A 93 -10.20 -26.56 13.29
#